data_AF-A0A0G1F7P6-F1
#
_entry.id   AF-A0A0G1F7P6-F1
#
_cell.length_a   1.000
_cell.length_b   1.000
_cell.length_c   1.000
_cell.angle_alpha   90.00
_cell.angle_beta   90.00
_cell.angle_gamma   90.00
#
_symmetry.space_group_name_H-M   'P 1'
#
loop_
_entity.id
_entity.type
_entity.pdbx_description
1 polymer ?
#
loop_
_entity_poly.entity_id
_entity_poly.type
_entity_poly.pdbx_seq_one_letter_code
_entity_poly.pdbx_strand_id
1 'polypeptide(L)'
;MIKLRPVGKKKQISFRVVVVDKKSKLKGKFTDDLGWYNAHTDKFFLDSKKVKKWLSFGVQPTDSVHNLLVSAKLIEDKKIPVHKKSKKEPISESARVSESAPVSEETSVPEESVSSTEPAPTSPEVVSSENPTIELVAE
;
A
#
# COMPACT_ATOMS: atom_id res chain seq x y z
N MET A 1 -1.13 -12.41 3.51
CA MET A 1 -2.15 -11.99 2.52
C MET A 1 -1.46 -11.37 1.31
N ILE A 2 -2.05 -11.50 0.12
CA ILE A 2 -1.58 -10.80 -1.08
C ILE A 2 -2.41 -9.52 -1.23
N LYS A 3 -1.76 -8.36 -1.24
CA LYS A 3 -2.43 -7.04 -1.34
C LYS A 3 -1.74 -6.11 -2.32
N LEU A 4 -2.47 -5.09 -2.77
CA LEU A 4 -1.92 -4.02 -3.62
C LEU A 4 -1.26 -2.94 -2.75
N ARG A 5 0.00 -2.64 -3.05
CA ARG A 5 0.75 -1.55 -2.43
C ARG A 5 0.87 -0.38 -3.40
N PRO A 6 0.40 0.83 -3.06
CA PRO A 6 0.59 2.00 -3.90
C PRO A 6 2.06 2.44 -3.94
N VAL A 7 2.56 2.73 -5.14
CA VAL A 7 3.89 3.27 -5.45
C VAL A 7 3.75 4.40 -6.47
N GLY A 8 4.70 5.34 -6.48
CA GLY A 8 4.68 6.48 -7.41
C GLY A 8 4.17 7.78 -6.78
N LYS A 9 3.78 8.72 -7.64
CA LYS A 9 3.45 10.11 -7.29
C LYS A 9 1.94 10.30 -7.14
N LYS A 10 1.53 11.40 -6.51
CA LYS A 10 0.12 11.82 -6.47
C LYS A 10 -0.40 11.97 -7.92
N LYS A 11 -1.61 11.47 -8.21
CA LYS A 11 -2.24 11.42 -9.55
C LYS A 11 -1.56 10.53 -10.61
N GLN A 12 -0.46 9.86 -10.27
CA GLN A 12 0.24 8.90 -11.14
C GLN A 12 0.68 7.71 -10.29
N ILE A 13 -0.32 6.97 -9.79
CA ILE A 13 -0.08 5.88 -8.85
C ILE A 13 -0.07 4.55 -9.59
N SER A 14 0.98 3.78 -9.36
CA SER A 14 1.06 2.39 -9.76
C SER A 14 0.98 1.53 -8.51
N PHE A 15 0.65 0.26 -8.68
CA PHE A 15 0.53 -0.68 -7.59
C PHE A 15 1.54 -1.80 -7.74
N ARG A 16 2.11 -2.26 -6.62
CA ARG A 16 2.87 -3.50 -6.53
C ARG A 16 1.98 -4.59 -5.93
N VAL A 17 2.09 -5.79 -6.47
CA VAL A 17 1.39 -6.97 -5.95
C VAL A 17 2.33 -7.68 -4.98
N VAL A 18 2.08 -7.54 -3.69
CA VAL A 18 3.03 -7.97 -2.66
C VAL A 18 2.40 -8.96 -1.69
N VAL A 19 3.23 -9.89 -1.20
CA VAL A 19 2.90 -10.77 -0.08
C VAL A 19 3.32 -10.10 1.22
N VAL A 20 2.38 -9.94 2.14
CA VAL A 20 2.64 -9.33 3.46
C VAL A 20 1.89 -10.06 4.57
N ASP A 21 2.31 -9.85 5.80
CA ASP A 21 1.48 -10.16 6.97
C ASP A 21 0.29 -9.18 7.09
N LYS A 22 -0.81 -9.64 7.69
CA LYS A 22 -2.06 -8.88 7.83
C LYS A 22 -1.89 -7.60 8.65
N LYS A 23 -1.03 -7.61 9.67
CA LYS A 23 -0.78 -6.46 10.57
C LYS A 23 0.21 -5.44 9.99
N SER A 24 0.82 -5.71 8.84
CA SER A 24 1.84 -4.84 8.24
C SER A 24 1.25 -3.56 7.67
N LYS A 25 1.94 -2.43 7.91
CA LYS A 25 1.63 -1.10 7.34
C LYS A 25 1.48 -1.18 5.82
N LEU A 26 0.68 -0.28 5.23
CA LEU A 26 0.39 -0.29 3.79
C LEU A 26 1.65 -0.19 2.91
N LYS A 27 2.60 0.68 3.29
CA LYS A 27 3.91 0.84 2.65
C LYS A 27 5.06 0.24 3.48
N GLY A 28 4.76 -0.76 4.32
CA GLY A 28 5.73 -1.37 5.25
C GLY A 28 6.63 -2.45 4.62
N LYS A 29 7.21 -3.30 5.48
CA LYS A 29 8.00 -4.47 5.04
C LYS A 29 7.09 -5.49 4.36
N PHE A 30 7.62 -6.14 3.32
CA PHE A 30 6.96 -7.20 2.57
C PHE A 30 7.87 -8.42 2.48
N THR A 31 7.29 -9.60 2.29
CA THR A 31 8.02 -10.87 2.21
C THR A 31 8.53 -11.12 0.78
N ASP A 32 7.67 -10.92 -0.22
CA ASP A 32 8.01 -11.14 -1.64
C ASP A 32 7.19 -10.22 -2.55
N ASP A 33 7.79 -9.83 -3.67
CA ASP A 33 7.14 -9.08 -4.76
C ASP A 33 6.76 -10.05 -5.90
N LEU A 34 5.48 -10.10 -6.22
CA LEU A 34 4.89 -10.96 -7.24
C LEU A 34 4.74 -10.24 -8.58
N GLY A 35 4.78 -8.91 -8.61
CA GLY A 35 4.58 -8.13 -9.82
C GLY A 35 4.01 -6.73 -9.61
N TRP A 36 3.43 -6.17 -10.67
CA TRP A 36 2.92 -4.81 -10.68
C TRP A 36 1.62 -4.68 -11.45
N TYR A 37 0.85 -3.65 -11.11
CA TYR A 37 -0.40 -3.26 -11.74
C TYR A 37 -0.44 -1.74 -11.88
N ASN A 38 -0.71 -1.25 -13.09
CA ASN A 38 -0.88 0.17 -13.35
C ASN A 38 -2.36 0.48 -13.59
N ALA A 39 -2.97 1.25 -12.70
CA ALA A 39 -4.39 1.60 -12.78
C ALA A 39 -4.71 2.66 -13.85
N HIS A 40 -3.70 3.34 -14.42
CA HIS A 40 -3.92 4.32 -15.50
C HIS A 40 -3.93 3.69 -16.89
N THR A 41 -3.25 2.56 -17.06
CA THR A 41 -3.11 1.88 -18.36
C THR A 41 -3.76 0.49 -18.33
N ASP A 42 -4.30 0.07 -17.18
CA ASP A 42 -4.86 -1.26 -16.92
C ASP A 42 -3.90 -2.43 -17.24
N LYS A 43 -2.61 -2.14 -17.37
CA LYS A 43 -1.56 -3.13 -17.62
C LYS A 43 -1.09 -3.71 -16.29
N PHE A 44 -0.87 -5.02 -16.28
CA PHE A 44 -0.29 -5.73 -15.15
C PHE A 44 0.73 -6.75 -15.62
N PHE A 45 1.64 -7.09 -14.73
CA PHE A 45 2.59 -8.18 -14.88
C PHE A 45 2.61 -8.99 -13.59
N LEU A 46 2.53 -10.30 -13.70
CA LEU A 46 2.56 -11.24 -12.58
C LEU A 46 3.52 -12.38 -12.90
N ASP A 47 4.38 -12.72 -11.93
CA ASP A 47 5.22 -13.90 -12.03
C ASP A 47 4.42 -15.15 -11.63
N SER A 48 4.03 -15.94 -12.63
CA SER A 48 3.23 -17.14 -12.45
C SER A 48 3.87 -18.17 -11.53
N LYS A 49 5.21 -18.27 -11.50
CA LYS A 49 5.93 -19.26 -10.68
C LYS A 49 5.80 -18.91 -9.21
N LYS A 50 6.06 -17.63 -8.87
CA LYS A 50 5.94 -17.14 -7.49
C LYS A 50 4.50 -17.21 -7.00
N VAL A 51 3.56 -16.75 -7.83
CA VAL A 51 2.13 -16.74 -7.46
C VAL A 51 1.65 -18.15 -7.15
N LYS A 52 1.94 -19.14 -8.01
CA LYS A 52 1.54 -20.54 -7.78
C LYS A 52 2.12 -21.08 -6.48
N LYS A 53 3.39 -20.81 -6.17
CA LYS A 53 4.02 -21.20 -4.90
C LYS A 53 3.27 -20.63 -3.69
N TRP A 54 2.91 -19.35 -3.71
CA TRP A 54 2.20 -18.70 -2.61
C TRP A 54 0.73 -19.14 -2.48
N LEU A 55 0.08 -19.46 -3.60
CA LEU A 55 -1.26 -20.07 -3.59
C LEU A 55 -1.23 -21.48 -2.97
N SER A 56 -0.20 -22.29 -3.24
CA SER A 56 -0.01 -23.59 -2.60
C SER A 56 0.16 -23.50 -1.08
N PHE A 57 0.70 -22.39 -0.56
CA PHE A 57 0.79 -22.14 0.88
C PHE A 57 -0.52 -21.63 1.51
N GLY A 58 -1.60 -21.50 0.74
CA GLY A 58 -2.90 -21.04 1.25
C GLY A 58 -2.95 -19.54 1.55
N VAL A 59 -2.07 -18.74 0.95
CA VAL A 59 -2.11 -17.29 1.14
C VAL A 59 -3.34 -16.68 0.46
N GLN A 60 -4.20 -16.06 1.26
CA GLN A 60 -5.42 -15.43 0.77
C GLN A 60 -5.11 -14.11 0.01
N PRO A 61 -5.58 -13.97 -1.25
CA PRO A 61 -5.53 -12.71 -1.99
C PRO A 61 -6.67 -11.76 -1.58
N THR A 62 -6.50 -10.47 -1.85
CA THR A 62 -7.59 -9.47 -1.72
C THR A 62 -8.49 -9.50 -2.96
N ASP A 63 -9.76 -9.10 -2.88
CA ASP A 63 -10.74 -9.17 -3.98
C ASP A 63 -10.23 -8.57 -5.31
N SER A 64 -9.59 -7.40 -5.28
CA SER A 64 -9.00 -6.80 -6.49
C SER A 64 -7.86 -7.65 -7.07
N VAL A 65 -7.02 -8.25 -6.21
CA VAL A 65 -5.92 -9.12 -6.65
C VAL A 65 -6.48 -10.43 -7.19
N HIS A 66 -7.52 -10.98 -6.57
CA HIS A 66 -8.23 -12.15 -7.08
C HIS A 66 -8.73 -11.90 -8.52
N ASN A 67 -9.33 -10.74 -8.78
CA ASN A 67 -9.76 -10.36 -10.13
C ASN A 67 -8.60 -10.24 -11.14
N LEU A 68 -7.41 -9.79 -10.70
CA LEU A 68 -6.21 -9.78 -11.53
C LEU A 68 -5.74 -11.21 -11.84
N LEU A 69 -5.75 -12.09 -10.85
CA LEU A 69 -5.36 -13.51 -11.00
C LEU A 69 -6.31 -14.26 -11.95
N VAL A 70 -7.61 -14.00 -11.86
CA VAL A 70 -8.63 -14.52 -12.80
C VAL A 70 -8.38 -13.98 -14.21
N SER A 71 -8.08 -12.69 -14.35
CA SER A 71 -7.77 -12.08 -15.66
C SER A 71 -6.49 -12.64 -16.28
N ALA A 72 -5.52 -13.02 -15.44
CA ALA A 72 -4.29 -13.69 -15.82
C ALA A 72 -4.46 -15.20 -16.09
N LYS A 73 -5.67 -15.76 -15.89
CA LYS A 73 -5.98 -17.21 -16.01
C LYS A 73 -5.14 -18.11 -15.10
N LEU A 74 -4.67 -17.60 -13.95
CA LEU A 74 -4.00 -18.41 -12.94
C LEU A 74 -4.99 -19.13 -12.01
N ILE A 75 -6.21 -18.60 -11.91
CA ILE A 75 -7.30 -19.10 -11.09
C ILE A 75 -8.57 -19.08 -11.93
N GLU A 76 -9.33 -20.17 -11.92
CA GLU A 76 -10.57 -20.36 -12.68
C GLU A 76 -11.81 -20.07 -11.82
N ASP A 77 -11.81 -18.92 -11.15
CA ASP A 77 -12.91 -18.49 -10.29
C ASP A 77 -13.72 -17.35 -10.93
N LYS A 78 -14.94 -17.13 -10.40
CA LYS A 78 -15.78 -16.01 -10.82
C LYS A 78 -15.22 -14.69 -10.29
N LYS A 79 -15.20 -13.65 -11.13
CA LYS A 79 -14.80 -12.29 -10.72
C LYS A 79 -15.73 -11.75 -9.63
N ILE A 80 -15.13 -11.19 -8.58
CA ILE A 80 -15.83 -10.65 -7.43
C ILE A 80 -16.05 -9.14 -7.65
N PRO A 81 -17.28 -8.61 -7.53
CA PRO A 81 -17.50 -7.17 -7.61
C PRO A 81 -16.91 -6.47 -6.37
N VAL A 82 -15.84 -5.69 -6.58
CA VAL A 82 -15.14 -4.99 -5.48
C VAL A 82 -15.95 -3.80 -4.93
N HIS A 83 -16.87 -3.25 -5.73
CA HIS A 83 -17.76 -2.19 -5.29
C HIS A 83 -19.13 -2.78 -4.92
N LYS A 84 -19.55 -2.56 -3.67
CA LYS A 84 -20.93 -2.85 -3.24
C LYS A 84 -21.90 -2.01 -4.08
N LYS A 85 -22.77 -2.65 -4.86
CA LYS A 85 -24.00 -2.00 -5.33
C LYS A 85 -24.89 -1.84 -4.11
N SER A 86 -25.08 -0.60 -3.65
CA SER A 86 -26.07 -0.28 -2.64
C SER A 86 -27.41 -0.81 -3.14
N LYS A 87 -27.97 -1.80 -2.43
CA LYS A 87 -29.39 -2.09 -2.51
C LYS A 87 -30.07 -0.83 -1.96
N LYS A 88 -30.57 0.03 -2.85
CA LYS A 88 -31.46 1.12 -2.46
C LYS A 88 -32.72 0.46 -1.92
N GLU A 89 -32.81 0.36 -0.61
CA GLU A 89 -34.10 0.25 0.06
C GLU A 89 -34.69 1.67 0.08
N PRO A 90 -35.94 1.88 -0.34
CA PRO A 90 -36.57 3.20 -0.30
C PRO A 90 -36.84 3.55 1.18
N ILE A 91 -35.95 4.34 1.76
CA ILE A 91 -36.20 4.99 3.04
C ILE A 91 -37.07 6.20 2.72
N SER A 92 -38.33 6.11 3.15
CA SER A 92 -39.37 7.12 2.97
C SER A 92 -38.95 8.46 3.59
N GLU A 93 -38.94 9.46 2.73
CA GLU A 93 -39.09 10.89 2.99
C GLU A 93 -39.99 11.18 4.21
N SER A 94 -39.44 11.73 5.30
CA SER A 94 -40.13 12.77 6.11
C SER A 94 -39.22 13.40 7.18
N ALA A 95 -39.22 14.74 7.23
CA ALA A 95 -38.70 15.67 8.25
C ALA A 95 -37.16 15.78 8.40
N ARG A 96 -36.42 16.74 7.83
CA ARG A 96 -36.55 18.21 7.68
C ARG A 96 -36.28 19.03 8.97
N VAL A 97 -35.05 19.57 9.03
CA VAL A 97 -34.62 20.96 9.42
C VAL A 97 -34.61 21.39 10.90
N SER A 98 -33.43 21.81 11.38
CA SER A 98 -33.13 23.15 11.97
C SER A 98 -31.65 23.17 12.41
N GLU A 99 -30.74 23.93 11.79
CA GLU A 99 -30.54 25.39 11.95
C GLU A 99 -29.91 25.76 13.32
N SER A 100 -28.62 26.16 13.27
CA SER A 100 -28.05 27.38 13.91
C SER A 100 -26.68 27.15 14.58
N ALA A 101 -25.70 27.92 14.08
CA ALA A 101 -24.35 28.13 14.63
C ALA A 101 -24.39 28.84 16.02
N PRO A 102 -23.26 29.01 16.75
CA PRO A 102 -22.39 30.17 16.45
C PRO A 102 -20.88 30.06 16.85
N VAL A 103 -20.08 31.03 16.33
CA VAL A 103 -18.98 31.79 17.04
C VAL A 103 -17.69 30.99 17.37
N SER A 104 -16.49 31.24 16.82
CA SER A 104 -15.61 32.44 16.68
C SER A 104 -15.15 33.08 18.02
N GLU A 105 -13.84 33.33 18.11
CA GLU A 105 -13.09 34.13 19.10
C GLU A 105 -12.63 33.52 20.45
N GLU A 106 -11.31 33.29 20.50
CA GLU A 106 -10.30 33.88 21.40
C GLU A 106 -10.27 33.65 22.92
N THR A 107 -9.06 33.87 23.45
CA THR A 107 -8.61 33.91 24.87
C THR A 107 -7.93 32.60 25.32
N SER A 108 -6.61 32.43 25.19
CA SER A 108 -5.50 33.07 25.93
C SER A 108 -5.48 32.71 27.43
N VAL A 109 -4.49 31.89 27.83
CA VAL A 109 -3.64 32.14 28.99
C VAL A 109 -2.32 31.34 28.86
N PRO A 110 -1.20 31.89 29.37
CA PRO A 110 0.17 31.55 29.00
C PRO A 110 0.95 30.81 30.13
N GLU A 111 2.23 30.53 29.85
CA GLU A 111 3.31 30.17 30.81
C GLU A 111 3.17 28.79 31.53
N GLU A 112 4.20 27.98 31.78
CA GLU A 112 5.63 28.21 31.98
C GLU A 112 6.40 26.86 31.89
N SER A 113 7.67 26.94 31.49
CA SER A 113 8.84 26.26 32.10
C SER A 113 8.90 24.73 32.29
N VAL A 114 9.81 24.06 31.57
CA VAL A 114 11.10 23.49 32.07
C VAL A 114 11.82 22.78 30.91
N SER A 115 12.89 23.34 30.36
CA SER A 115 14.29 23.11 30.74
C SER A 115 14.79 21.66 30.58
N SER A 116 15.48 21.38 29.48
CA SER A 116 16.84 20.84 29.54
C SER A 116 17.56 20.94 28.19
N THR A 117 18.65 21.67 28.25
CA THR A 117 19.68 21.88 27.24
C THR A 117 20.53 20.62 27.02
N GLU A 118 20.86 20.41 25.74
CA GLU A 118 22.12 19.92 25.12
C GLU A 118 23.34 19.60 26.03
N PRO A 119 24.26 18.69 25.63
CA PRO A 119 25.11 18.96 24.46
C PRO A 119 25.47 17.76 23.55
N ALA A 120 25.83 18.11 22.32
CA ALA A 120 26.55 17.35 21.29
C ALA A 120 28.01 16.99 21.74
N PRO A 121 28.97 16.51 20.90
CA PRO A 121 28.97 16.21 19.45
C PRO A 121 29.81 14.96 19.00
N THR A 122 29.84 14.75 17.66
CA THR A 122 30.97 14.25 16.83
C THR A 122 31.48 12.80 16.89
N SER A 123 31.33 12.08 15.77
CA SER A 123 32.45 11.43 15.06
C SER A 123 32.13 11.21 13.56
N PRO A 124 32.91 11.79 12.63
CA PRO A 124 32.87 11.55 11.18
C PRO A 124 34.02 10.64 10.67
N GLU A 125 33.97 10.28 9.38
CA GLU A 125 35.03 9.62 8.54
C GLU A 125 35.26 8.10 8.80
N VAL A 126 35.45 7.17 7.85
CA VAL A 126 36.33 7.15 6.65
C VAL A 126 35.81 6.17 5.54
N VAL A 127 36.24 6.48 4.31
CA VAL A 127 36.19 5.86 2.98
C VAL A 127 36.73 4.42 2.86
N SER A 128 36.15 3.61 1.96
CA SER A 128 36.78 2.60 1.04
C SER A 128 35.66 1.90 0.25
N SER A 129 35.41 2.12 -1.04
CA SER A 129 36.25 1.88 -2.22
C SER A 129 37.04 0.58 -2.13
N GLU A 130 36.58 -0.47 -2.82
CA GLU A 130 37.40 -1.26 -3.76
C GLU A 130 36.52 -2.29 -4.50
N ASN A 131 36.47 -2.16 -5.82
CA ASN A 131 36.21 -3.26 -6.77
C ASN A 131 37.51 -4.09 -6.87
N PRO A 132 37.45 -5.38 -7.26
CA PRO A 132 37.61 -5.71 -8.69
C PRO A 132 36.70 -6.88 -9.13
N THR A 133 36.04 -6.81 -10.30
CA THR A 133 36.51 -7.34 -11.60
C THR A 133 37.32 -8.63 -11.51
N ILE A 134 36.73 -9.78 -11.89
CA ILE A 134 37.44 -10.95 -12.45
C ILE A 134 36.54 -11.68 -13.47
N GLU A 135 37.03 -11.73 -14.73
CA GLU A 135 36.97 -12.73 -15.83
C GLU A 135 35.74 -13.66 -15.96
N LEU A 136 35.06 -13.81 -17.12
CA LEU A 136 35.50 -14.14 -18.49
C LEU A 136 36.41 -15.37 -18.59
N VAL A 137 35.81 -16.56 -18.62
CA VAL A 137 36.38 -17.73 -19.31
C VAL A 137 35.27 -18.40 -20.10
N ALA A 138 35.53 -18.52 -21.40
CA ALA A 138 34.78 -19.30 -22.37
C ALA A 138 35.13 -20.79 -22.24
N GLU A 139 34.14 -21.65 -22.40
CA GLU A 139 34.26 -22.91 -23.15
C GLU A 139 32.89 -23.29 -23.72
#